data_AF-A0A5J4WMJ4-F1
#
_entry.id   AF-A0A5J4WMJ4-F1
#
_cell.length_a   1.000
_cell.length_b   1.000
_cell.length_c   1.000
_cell.angle_alpha   90.00
_cell.angle_beta   90.00
_cell.angle_gamma   90.00
#
_symmetry.space_group_name_H-M   'P 1'
#
loop_
_entity.id
_entity.type
_entity.pdbx_description
1 polymer ?
#
loop_
_entity_poly.entity_id
_entity_poly.type
_entity_poly.pdbx_seq_one_letter_code
_entity_poly.pdbx_strand_id
1 'polypeptide(L)'
;MDPQMEIVNYVSFLRNIKATPNNVLEIGTAVGMLQKAAGHQEEQINGILLKQIMKQIQVGTKKVFKDKFIWDINDLIKVIEIEATHLSKITELKFMGCVMSPIMAFSTLRLFDVIRSSVNKLSNIE
;
A
#
# COMPACT_ATOMS: atom_id res chain seq x y z
N MET A 1 -15.32 26.49 15.89
CA MET A 1 -14.92 26.23 14.49
C MET A 1 -15.69 24.98 14.07
N ASP A 2 -16.17 24.89 12.83
CA ASP A 2 -16.88 23.68 12.37
C ASP A 2 -15.84 22.60 12.02
N PRO A 3 -15.72 21.52 12.82
CA PRO A 3 -14.69 20.49 12.64
C PRO A 3 -14.83 19.78 11.29
N GLN A 4 -16.04 19.68 10.75
CA GLN A 4 -16.27 19.09 9.43
C GLN A 4 -15.68 19.98 8.33
N MET A 5 -15.95 21.28 8.39
CA MET A 5 -15.51 22.23 7.35
C MET A 5 -14.00 22.40 7.34
N GLU A 6 -13.34 22.29 8.49
CA GLU A 6 -11.88 22.30 8.56
C GLU A 6 -11.26 21.15 7.76
N ILE A 7 -11.80 19.93 7.93
CA ILE A 7 -11.35 18.75 7.18
C ILE A 7 -11.67 18.91 5.69
N VAL A 8 -12.85 19.41 5.33
CA VAL A 8 -13.25 19.64 3.92
C VAL A 8 -12.31 20.64 3.24
N ASN A 9 -11.97 21.74 3.93
CA ASN A 9 -11.05 22.75 3.41
C ASN A 9 -9.66 22.16 3.22
N TYR A 10 -9.19 21.36 4.18
CA TYR A 10 -7.88 20.74 4.09
C TYR A 10 -7.81 19.67 2.98
N VAL A 11 -8.85 18.83 2.85
CA VAL A 11 -8.99 17.90 1.71
C VAL A 11 -8.97 18.63 0.37
N SER A 12 -9.65 19.78 0.29
CA SER A 12 -9.64 20.63 -0.92
C SER A 12 -8.26 21.20 -1.22
N PHE A 13 -7.54 21.67 -0.19
CA PHE A 13 -6.15 22.10 -0.31
C PHE A 13 -5.24 20.97 -0.81
N LEU A 14 -5.34 19.77 -0.23
CA LEU A 14 -4.56 18.61 -0.64
C LEU A 14 -4.80 18.23 -2.11
N ARG A 15 -6.06 18.31 -2.57
CA ARG A 15 -6.39 18.10 -3.98
C ARG A 15 -5.80 19.19 -4.89
N ASN A 16 -5.79 20.45 -4.44
CA ASN A 16 -5.21 21.57 -5.21
C ASN A 16 -3.71 21.41 -5.41
N ILE A 17 -2.98 20.90 -4.39
CA ILE A 17 -1.55 20.58 -4.52
C ILE A 17 -1.28 19.22 -5.20
N LYS A 18 -2.31 18.61 -5.80
CA LYS A 18 -2.24 17.32 -6.51
C LYS A 18 -1.72 16.16 -5.65
N ALA A 19 -2.04 16.14 -4.36
CA ALA A 19 -1.76 14.99 -3.51
C ALA A 19 -2.45 13.72 -4.05
N THR A 20 -1.85 12.55 -3.82
CA THR A 20 -2.44 11.28 -4.25
C THR A 20 -3.77 11.04 -3.53
N PRO A 21 -4.76 10.36 -4.14
CA PRO A 21 -6.02 10.03 -3.47
C PRO A 21 -5.82 9.29 -2.13
N ASN A 22 -4.78 8.46 -2.04
CA ASN A 22 -4.44 7.74 -0.81
C ASN A 22 -3.94 8.69 0.29
N ASN A 23 -3.04 9.62 -0.06
CA ASN A 23 -2.56 10.63 0.88
C ASN A 23 -3.72 11.52 1.38
N VAL A 24 -4.64 11.90 0.49
CA VAL A 24 -5.82 12.69 0.87
C VAL A 24 -6.70 11.91 1.86
N LEU A 25 -6.88 10.61 1.65
CA LEU A 25 -7.64 9.74 2.53
C LEU A 25 -6.99 9.61 3.92
N GLU A 26 -5.70 9.26 3.96
CA GLU A 26 -4.93 9.08 5.20
C GLU A 26 -4.88 10.37 6.02
N ILE A 27 -4.57 11.50 5.38
CA ILE A 27 -4.48 12.79 6.06
C ILE A 27 -5.87 13.25 6.53
N GLY A 28 -6.92 13.09 5.72
CA GLY A 28 -8.29 13.41 6.13
C GLY A 28 -8.73 12.60 7.35
N THR A 29 -8.37 11.31 7.41
CA THR A 29 -8.60 10.46 8.58
C THR A 29 -7.80 10.92 9.79
N ALA A 30 -6.51 11.25 9.63
CA ALA A 30 -5.66 11.73 10.72
C ALA A 30 -6.17 13.04 11.34
N VAL A 31 -6.63 13.99 10.52
CA VAL A 31 -7.24 15.24 11.02
C VAL A 31 -8.54 14.96 11.76
N GLY A 32 -9.38 14.03 11.27
CA GLY A 32 -10.56 13.58 12.00
C GLY A 32 -10.24 12.99 13.38
N MET A 33 -9.17 12.20 13.49
CA MET A 33 -8.69 11.67 14.78
C MET A 33 -8.23 12.78 15.72
N LEU A 34 -7.54 13.81 15.21
CA LEU A 34 -7.15 14.97 15.99
C LEU A 34 -8.36 15.75 16.51
N GLN A 35 -9.39 15.95 15.68
CA GLN A 35 -10.63 16.62 16.09
C GLN A 35 -11.35 15.84 17.20
N LYS A 36 -11.34 14.50 17.11
CA LYS A 36 -11.88 13.62 18.15
C LYS A 36 -11.08 13.72 19.45
N ALA A 37 -9.75 13.76 19.37
CA ALA A 37 -8.88 13.98 20.52
C ALA A 37 -9.09 15.38 21.15
N ALA A 38 -9.47 16.37 20.34
CA ALA A 38 -9.84 17.71 20.80
C ALA A 38 -11.24 17.78 21.43
N GLY A 39 -11.98 16.66 21.50
CA GLY A 39 -13.28 16.57 22.18
C GLY A 39 -14.50 16.72 21.28
N HIS A 40 -14.33 16.81 19.95
CA HIS A 40 -15.47 16.86 19.03
C HIS A 40 -16.14 15.49 18.90
N GLN A 41 -17.47 15.52 18.76
CA GLN A 41 -18.26 14.31 18.59
C GLN A 41 -18.12 13.77 17.17
N GLU A 42 -18.20 12.44 17.02
CA GLU A 42 -18.07 11.75 15.74
C GLU A 42 -19.06 12.29 14.68
N GLU A 43 -20.28 12.66 15.09
CA GLU A 43 -21.32 13.22 14.21
C GLU A 43 -20.98 14.61 13.69
N GLN A 44 -20.24 15.40 14.48
CA GLN A 44 -19.76 16.72 14.09
C GLN A 44 -18.58 16.62 13.13
N ILE A 45 -17.73 15.60 13.28
CA ILE A 45 -16.56 15.39 12.43
C ILE A 45 -16.98 14.75 11.10
N ASN A 46 -17.73 13.63 11.18
CA ASN A 46 -18.10 12.77 10.06
C ASN A 46 -19.53 13.04 9.55
N GLY A 47 -19.83 14.32 9.31
CA GLY A 47 -21.07 14.76 8.71
C GLY A 47 -21.26 14.29 7.26
N ILE A 48 -22.48 14.48 6.73
CA ILE A 48 -22.92 13.93 5.44
C ILE A 48 -22.00 14.36 4.29
N LEU A 49 -21.66 15.65 4.23
CA LEU A 49 -20.79 16.21 3.19
C LEU A 49 -19.39 15.56 3.18
N LEU A 50 -18.78 15.36 4.35
CA LEU A 50 -17.43 14.78 4.44
C LEU A 50 -17.46 13.31 4.03
N LYS A 51 -18.49 12.57 4.49
CA LYS A 51 -18.73 11.18 4.07
C LYS A 51 -18.86 11.05 2.55
N GLN A 52 -19.57 11.96 1.89
CA GLN A 52 -19.71 11.95 0.44
C GLN A 52 -18.38 12.23 -0.27
N ILE A 53 -17.64 13.26 0.16
CA ILE A 53 -16.33 13.62 -0.42
C ILE A 53 -15.34 12.46 -0.28
N MET A 54 -15.22 11.90 0.93
CA MET A 54 -14.30 10.80 1.21
C MET A 54 -14.66 9.53 0.43
N LYS A 55 -15.96 9.25 0.25
CA LYS A 55 -16.42 8.13 -0.58
C LYS A 55 -16.03 8.29 -2.05
N GLN A 56 -16.12 9.50 -2.62
CA GLN A 56 -15.67 9.75 -4.00
C GLN A 56 -14.17 9.52 -4.15
N ILE A 57 -13.37 9.99 -3.19
CA ILE A 57 -11.91 9.78 -3.17
C ILE A 57 -11.58 8.29 -3.06
N GLN A 58 -12.26 7.55 -2.18
CA GLN A 58 -12.08 6.10 -2.03
C GLN A 58 -12.37 5.33 -3.33
N VAL A 59 -13.41 5.69 -4.07
CA VAL A 59 -13.71 5.05 -5.36
C VAL A 59 -12.57 5.25 -6.36
N GLY A 60 -11.96 6.44 -6.40
CA GLY A 60 -10.78 6.70 -7.21
C GLY A 60 -9.55 5.88 -6.79
N THR A 61 -9.39 5.63 -5.48
CA THR A 61 -8.24 4.93 -4.90
C THR A 61 -8.32 3.41 -5.07
N LYS A 62 -9.52 2.82 -4.94
CA LYS A 62 -9.76 1.38 -5.18
C LYS A 62 -9.41 0.92 -6.59
N LYS A 63 -9.44 1.84 -7.57
CA LYS A 63 -9.05 1.55 -8.95
C LYS A 63 -7.53 1.38 -9.12
N VAL A 64 -6.73 1.97 -8.23
CA VAL A 64 -5.26 1.90 -8.22
C VAL A 64 -4.76 0.69 -7.42
N PHE A 65 -5.47 0.32 -6.35
CA PHE A 65 -5.13 -0.84 -5.49
C PHE A 65 -5.51 -2.21 -6.04
N LYS A 66 -6.10 -2.29 -7.24
CA LYS A 66 -5.83 -3.49 -8.04
C LYS A 66 -4.36 -3.38 -8.42
N ASP A 67 -3.49 -3.83 -7.51
CA ASP A 67 -2.23 -4.45 -7.87
C ASP A 67 -2.61 -5.57 -8.84
N LYS A 68 -2.81 -5.17 -10.09
CA LYS A 68 -2.75 -6.07 -11.22
C LYS A 68 -1.37 -6.64 -11.03
N PHE A 69 -1.27 -7.92 -10.68
CA PHE A 69 -0.03 -8.65 -10.93
C PHE A 69 0.31 -8.31 -12.37
N ILE A 70 1.30 -7.43 -12.57
CA ILE A 70 1.68 -6.93 -13.89
C ILE A 70 2.18 -8.12 -14.74
N TRP A 71 2.54 -9.21 -14.06
CA TRP A 71 3.12 -10.41 -14.58
C TRP A 71 2.11 -11.56 -14.55
N ASP A 72 1.90 -12.20 -15.69
CA ASP A 72 1.33 -13.55 -15.74
C ASP A 72 2.33 -14.51 -15.06
N ILE A 73 1.84 -15.35 -14.15
CA ILE A 73 2.63 -16.39 -13.49
C ILE A 73 3.37 -17.27 -14.54
N ASN A 74 2.75 -17.51 -15.69
CA ASN A 74 3.36 -18.27 -16.77
C ASN A 74 4.63 -17.60 -17.32
N ASP A 75 4.65 -16.26 -17.39
CA ASP A 75 5.83 -15.54 -17.87
C ASP A 75 6.94 -15.52 -16.83
N LEU A 76 6.58 -15.43 -15.54
CA LEU A 76 7.56 -15.59 -14.45
C LEU A 76 8.22 -16.97 -14.47
N ILE A 77 7.44 -18.03 -14.66
CA ILE A 77 7.95 -19.41 -14.75
C ILE A 77 8.93 -19.55 -15.92
N LYS A 78 8.58 -19.05 -17.12
CA LYS A 78 9.48 -19.08 -18.28
C LYS A 78 10.82 -18.40 -18.01
N VAL A 79 10.81 -17.23 -17.35
CA VAL A 79 12.05 -16.52 -17.01
C VAL A 79 12.91 -17.35 -16.06
N ILE A 80 12.30 -17.96 -15.04
CA ILE A 80 13.02 -18.83 -14.10
C ILE A 80 13.60 -20.04 -14.81
N GLU A 81 12.84 -20.68 -15.70
CA GLU A 81 13.30 -21.84 -16.47
C GLU A 81 14.48 -21.49 -17.37
N ILE A 82 14.42 -20.37 -18.09
CA ILE A 82 15.52 -19.89 -18.94
C ILE A 82 16.78 -19.65 -18.09
N GLU A 83 16.66 -18.92 -16.99
CA GLU A 83 17.80 -18.61 -16.13
C GLU A 83 18.36 -19.87 -15.45
N ALA A 84 17.52 -20.87 -15.15
CA ALA A 84 17.95 -22.18 -14.63
C ALA A 84 18.82 -22.96 -15.64
N THR A 85 18.57 -22.84 -16.95
CA THR A 85 19.46 -23.44 -17.98
C THR A 85 20.84 -22.78 -18.04
N HIS A 86 20.99 -21.60 -17.44
CA HIS A 86 22.22 -20.81 -17.42
C HIS A 86 22.75 -20.57 -15.99
N LEU A 87 22.48 -21.50 -15.07
CA LEU A 87 22.82 -21.36 -13.65
C LEU A 87 24.30 -21.04 -13.38
N SER A 88 25.22 -21.54 -14.21
CA SER A 88 26.66 -21.27 -14.09
C SER A 88 27.07 -19.85 -14.51
N LYS A 89 26.17 -19.10 -15.16
CA LYS A 89 26.41 -17.76 -15.72
C LYS A 89 25.47 -16.70 -15.15
N ILE A 90 24.53 -17.09 -14.28
CA ILE A 90 23.58 -16.17 -13.66
C ILE A 90 24.30 -15.28 -12.64
N THR A 91 23.94 -14.01 -12.60
CA THR A 91 24.44 -13.10 -11.55
C THR A 91 23.71 -13.37 -10.23
N GLU A 92 24.36 -13.09 -9.10
CA GLU A 92 23.74 -13.24 -7.78
C GLU A 92 22.42 -12.46 -7.66
N LEU A 93 22.39 -11.24 -8.19
CA LEU A 93 21.18 -10.41 -8.22
C LEU A 93 20.02 -11.08 -8.98
N LYS A 94 20.32 -11.68 -10.15
CA LYS A 94 19.31 -12.39 -10.95
C LYS A 94 18.85 -13.66 -10.25
N PHE A 95 19.78 -14.42 -9.67
CA PHE A 95 19.47 -15.61 -8.89
C PHE A 95 18.53 -15.29 -7.72
N MET A 96 18.85 -14.24 -6.95
CA MET A 96 17.99 -13.77 -5.86
C MET A 96 16.62 -13.32 -6.37
N GLY A 97 16.57 -12.63 -7.52
CA GLY A 97 15.31 -12.26 -8.19
C GLY A 97 14.45 -13.48 -8.55
N CYS A 98 15.05 -14.52 -9.13
CA CYS A 98 14.38 -15.78 -9.49
C CYS A 98 13.85 -16.54 -8.28
N VAL A 99 14.48 -16.42 -7.11
CA VAL A 99 14.03 -17.06 -5.86
C VAL A 99 12.94 -16.23 -5.16
N MET A 100 13.14 -14.92 -5.05
CA MET A 100 12.21 -14.04 -4.31
C MET A 100 10.88 -13.84 -5.04
N SER A 101 10.91 -13.75 -6.38
CA SER A 101 9.71 -13.52 -7.19
C SER A 101 8.62 -14.60 -7.00
N PRO A 102 8.89 -15.91 -7.10
CA PRO A 102 7.89 -16.94 -6.85
C PRO A 102 7.47 -16.98 -5.37
N ILE A 103 8.37 -16.76 -4.43
CA ILE A 103 8.01 -16.67 -3.00
C ILE A 103 6.97 -15.57 -2.79
N MET A 104 7.21 -14.36 -3.32
CA MET A 104 6.28 -13.24 -3.22
C MET A 104 4.97 -13.50 -3.99
N ALA A 105 5.04 -14.11 -5.17
CA ALA A 105 3.87 -14.43 -5.99
C ALA A 105 2.94 -15.47 -5.33
N PHE A 106 3.50 -16.52 -4.73
CA PHE A 106 2.71 -17.58 -4.10
C PHE A 106 2.29 -17.29 -2.65
N SER A 107 3.14 -16.58 -1.89
CA SER A 107 2.84 -16.28 -0.48
C SER A 107 1.99 -15.02 -0.28
N THR A 108 1.88 -14.16 -1.30
CA THR A 108 1.32 -12.80 -1.19
C THR A 108 2.02 -11.91 -0.15
N LEU A 109 3.16 -12.34 0.40
CA LEU A 109 3.92 -11.59 1.39
C LEU A 109 4.71 -10.46 0.75
N ARG A 110 4.80 -9.34 1.45
CA ARG A 110 5.71 -8.25 1.07
C ARG A 110 7.14 -8.72 1.30
N LEU A 111 8.08 -8.22 0.48
CA LEU A 111 9.51 -8.54 0.60
C LEU A 111 10.03 -8.35 2.03
N PHE A 112 9.53 -7.33 2.73
CA PHE A 112 9.85 -7.07 4.13
C PHE A 112 9.49 -8.22 5.07
N ASP A 113 8.32 -8.85 4.89
CA ASP A 113 7.87 -9.98 5.72
C ASP A 113 8.73 -11.24 5.45
N VAL A 114 9.14 -11.44 4.19
CA VAL A 114 10.07 -12.51 3.79
C VAL A 114 11.43 -12.32 4.46
N ILE A 115 12.00 -11.12 4.40
CA ILE A 115 13.30 -10.80 5.04
C ILE A 115 13.21 -10.99 6.56
N ARG A 116 12.15 -10.49 7.20
CA ARG A 116 11.96 -10.64 8.66
C ARG A 116 11.92 -12.11 9.09
N SER A 117 11.20 -12.96 8.35
CA SER A 117 11.12 -14.40 8.64
C SER A 117 12.49 -15.08 8.56
N SER A 118 13.30 -14.71 7.58
CA SER A 118 14.66 -15.23 7.41
C SER A 118 15.58 -14.82 8.56
N VAL A 119 15.49 -13.57 9.03
CA VAL A 119 16.28 -13.08 10.18
C VAL A 119 15.87 -13.78 11.48
N ASN A 120 14.57 -13.93 11.73
CA ASN A 120 14.07 -14.60 12.94
C ASN A 120 14.39 -16.10 12.99
N LYS A 121 14.58 -16.76 11.84
CA LYS A 121 15.05 -18.14 11.79
C LYS A 121 16.52 -18.26 12.18
N LEU A 122 17.34 -17.26 11.85
CA LEU A 122 18.76 -17.23 12.21
C LEU A 122 18.97 -17.00 13.72
N SER A 123 18.11 -16.20 14.36
CA SER A 123 18.17 -15.94 15.81
C SER A 123 17.68 -17.09 16.69
N ASN A 124 17.06 -18.13 16.11
CA ASN A 124 16.59 -19.32 16.84
C ASN A 124 17.55 -20.51 16.69
N ILE A 125 18.75 -20.26 16.15
CA ILE A 125 19.83 -21.26 15.97
C ILE A 125 21.00 -20.98 16.94
N GLU A 126 20.90 -19.95 17.78
CA GLU A 126 21.77 -19.70 18.96
C GLU A 126 21.07 -20.16 20.25
#